data_AF-Q4A654-F1
#
_entry.id   AF-Q4A654-F1
#
_cell.length_a   1.000
_cell.length_b   1.000
_cell.length_c   1.000
_cell.angle_alpha   90.00
_cell.angle_beta   90.00
_cell.angle_gamma   90.00
#
_symmetry.space_group_name_H-M   'P 1'
#
loop_
_entity.id
_entity.type
_entity.pdbx_description
1 polymer ?
#
loop_
_entity_poly.entity_id
_entity_poly.type
_entity_poly.pdbx_seq_one_letter_code
_entity_poly.pdbx_strand_id
1 'polypeptide(L)'
;MRTMLEIAIEVISKDTTRHFTFEEIFQRVESELAEVWATKFVDEKNSYNDVRVRKMGELYRILTVDRHFKHLQDETWKSSTYKIKN
;
A
#
# COMPACT_ATOMS: atom_id res chain seq x y z
N MET A 1 -5.53 14.62 -4.19
CA MET A 1 -5.92 13.24 -3.82
C MET A 1 -4.67 12.39 -3.86
N ARG A 2 -4.36 11.68 -2.79
CA ARG A 2 -3.14 10.85 -2.72
C ARG A 2 -3.32 9.54 -3.47
N THR A 3 -2.23 8.98 -3.97
CA THR A 3 -2.18 7.69 -4.64
C THR A 3 -1.82 6.57 -3.66
N MET A 4 -2.08 5.31 -4.04
CA MET A 4 -1.65 4.14 -3.26
C MET A 4 -0.14 4.15 -3.01
N LEU A 5 0.65 4.54 -4.02
CA LEU A 5 2.10 4.64 -3.92
C LEU A 5 2.53 5.66 -2.86
N GLU A 6 1.98 6.87 -2.90
CA GLU A 6 2.34 7.94 -1.95
C GLU A 6 1.97 7.57 -0.50
N ILE A 7 0.85 6.90 -0.30
CA ILE A 7 0.42 6.45 1.03
C ILE A 7 1.31 5.29 1.50
N ALA A 8 1.58 4.31 0.63
CA ALA A 8 2.45 3.18 0.97
C ALA A 8 3.88 3.63 1.30
N ILE A 9 4.45 4.58 0.54
CA ILE A 9 5.77 5.18 0.83
C ILE A 9 5.74 5.85 2.21
N GLU A 10 4.68 6.59 2.55
CA GLU A 10 4.57 7.21 3.87
C GLU A 10 4.59 6.15 4.98
N VAL A 11 3.85 5.05 4.83
CA VAL A 11 3.81 3.96 5.83
C VAL A 11 5.20 3.44 6.15
N ILE A 12 5.94 3.00 5.12
CA ILE A 12 7.28 2.42 5.31
C ILE A 12 8.35 3.47 5.68
N SER A 13 8.05 4.76 5.50
CA SER A 13 8.98 5.86 5.84
C SER A 13 8.76 6.43 7.23
N LYS A 14 7.63 6.14 7.90
CA LYS A 14 7.37 6.58 9.29
C LYS A 14 8.37 6.00 10.28
N ASP A 15 8.77 4.76 10.05
CA ASP A 15 9.76 4.06 10.84
C ASP A 15 10.58 3.14 9.92
N THR A 16 11.80 3.58 9.57
CA THR A 16 12.69 2.83 8.68
C THR A 16 13.35 1.62 9.36
N THR A 17 13.18 1.47 10.68
CA THR A 17 13.70 0.32 11.44
C THR A 17 12.68 -0.81 11.55
N ARG A 18 11.39 -0.50 11.34
CA ARG A 18 10.31 -1.47 11.35
C ARG A 18 10.12 -2.14 9.99
N HIS A 19 9.68 -3.38 10.03
CA HIS A 19 9.16 -4.10 8.86
C HIS A 19 7.63 -4.13 8.93
N PHE A 20 6.97 -4.04 7.78
CA PHE A 20 5.53 -3.98 7.65
C PHE A 20 5.04 -5.15 6.81
N THR A 21 4.02 -5.86 7.30
CA THR A 21 3.29 -6.83 6.49
C THR A 21 2.57 -6.12 5.34
N PHE A 22 2.26 -6.87 4.29
CA PHE A 22 1.41 -6.35 3.21
C PHE A 22 0.07 -5.82 3.74
N GLU A 23 -0.55 -6.56 4.66
CA GLU A 23 -1.85 -6.22 5.22
C GLU A 23 -1.82 -4.89 5.98
N GLU A 24 -0.78 -4.62 6.78
CA GLU A 24 -0.64 -3.33 7.48
C GLU A 24 -0.53 -2.14 6.50
N ILE A 25 0.22 -2.32 5.41
CA ILE A 25 0.32 -1.30 4.36
C ILE A 25 -1.03 -1.13 3.67
N PHE A 26 -1.68 -2.24 3.28
CA PHE A 26 -2.95 -2.22 2.58
C PHE A 26 -4.07 -1.60 3.42
N GLN A 27 -4.20 -1.97 4.70
CA GLN A 27 -5.18 -1.38 5.61
C GLN A 27 -5.03 0.13 5.72
N ARG A 28 -3.78 0.63 5.76
CA ARG A 28 -3.56 2.07 5.77
C ARG A 28 -3.99 2.73 4.47
N VAL A 29 -3.62 2.14 3.32
CA VAL A 29 -4.03 2.63 1.99
C VAL A 29 -5.56 2.61 1.84
N GLU A 30 -6.20 1.52 2.22
CA GLU A 30 -7.65 1.33 2.21
C GLU A 30 -8.34 2.36 3.10
N SER A 31 -7.84 2.61 4.32
CA SER A 31 -8.41 3.62 5.22
C SER A 31 -8.46 5.04 4.64
N GLU A 32 -7.55 5.39 3.72
CA GLU A 32 -7.52 6.72 3.08
C GLU A 32 -8.28 6.76 1.74
N LEU A 33 -8.42 5.62 1.06
CA LEU A 33 -8.95 5.58 -0.31
C LEU A 33 -10.26 4.80 -0.47
N ALA A 34 -10.76 4.14 0.57
CA ALA A 34 -11.97 3.32 0.52
C ALA A 34 -13.18 4.07 -0.03
N GLU A 35 -13.44 5.28 0.48
CA GLU A 35 -14.56 6.13 0.04
C GLU A 35 -14.42 6.52 -1.44
N VAL A 36 -13.20 6.88 -1.86
CA VAL A 36 -12.90 7.24 -3.25
C VAL A 36 -13.09 6.04 -4.17
N TRP A 37 -12.65 4.85 -3.76
CA TRP A 37 -12.81 3.63 -4.54
C TRP A 37 -14.26 3.19 -4.63
N ALA A 38 -15.00 3.27 -3.51
CA ALA A 38 -16.43 2.98 -3.48
C ALA A 38 -17.17 3.89 -4.45
N THR A 39 -16.95 5.21 -4.37
CA THR A 39 -17.61 6.19 -5.23
C THR A 39 -17.31 6.00 -6.72
N LYS A 40 -16.09 5.55 -7.06
CA LYS A 40 -15.64 5.47 -8.47
C LYS A 40 -15.85 4.12 -9.14
N PHE A 41 -15.84 3.03 -8.37
CA PHE A 41 -15.71 1.68 -8.92
C PHE A 41 -16.76 0.69 -8.43
N VAL A 42 -17.57 1.06 -7.42
CA VAL A 42 -18.72 0.24 -7.02
C VAL A 42 -19.91 0.60 -7.90
N ASP A 43 -20.53 -0.43 -8.45
CA ASP A 43 -21.71 -0.34 -9.30
C ASP A 43 -22.56 -1.61 -9.13
N GLU A 44 -23.64 -1.72 -9.91
CA GLU A 44 -24.55 -2.88 -9.85
C GLU A 44 -23.86 -4.23 -10.15
N LYS A 45 -22.68 -4.22 -10.79
CA LYS A 45 -21.93 -5.42 -11.19
C LYS A 45 -20.69 -5.67 -10.33
N ASN A 46 -20.27 -4.69 -9.52
CA ASN A 46 -19.03 -4.71 -8.77
C ASN A 46 -19.29 -4.31 -7.32
N SER A 47 -19.18 -5.28 -6.41
CA SER A 47 -19.20 -4.98 -4.98
C SER A 47 -17.93 -4.25 -4.55
N TYR A 48 -17.98 -3.59 -3.40
CA TYR A 48 -16.76 -3.03 -2.80
C TYR A 48 -15.69 -4.09 -2.57
N ASN A 49 -16.08 -5.32 -2.23
CA ASN A 49 -15.13 -6.42 -2.05
C ASN A 49 -14.38 -6.76 -3.36
N ASP A 50 -15.08 -6.75 -4.50
CA ASP A 50 -14.45 -6.98 -5.81
C ASP A 50 -13.49 -5.85 -6.19
N VAL A 51 -13.81 -4.61 -5.82
CA VAL A 51 -12.91 -3.47 -5.97
C VAL A 51 -11.69 -3.63 -5.04
N ARG A 52 -11.92 -3.99 -3.77
CA ARG A 52 -10.88 -4.20 -2.76
C ARG A 52 -9.85 -5.25 -3.21
N VAL A 53 -10.30 -6.42 -3.66
CA VAL A 53 -9.42 -7.50 -4.15
C VAL A 53 -8.55 -7.03 -5.33
N ARG A 54 -9.12 -6.27 -6.26
CA ARG A 54 -8.36 -5.66 -7.37
C ARG A 54 -7.31 -4.67 -6.85
N LYS A 55 -7.68 -3.81 -5.90
CA LYS A 55 -6.76 -2.84 -5.29
C LYS A 55 -5.64 -3.48 -4.47
N MET A 56 -5.90 -4.61 -3.81
CA MET A 56 -4.85 -5.41 -3.19
C MET A 56 -3.81 -5.88 -4.23
N GLY A 57 -4.27 -6.42 -5.36
CA GLY A 57 -3.38 -6.86 -6.45
C GLY A 57 -2.59 -5.71 -7.06
N GLU A 58 -3.22 -4.56 -7.28
CA GLU A 58 -2.55 -3.34 -7.76
C GLU A 58 -1.48 -2.87 -6.77
N LEU A 59 -1.79 -2.80 -5.47
CA LEU A 59 -0.82 -2.41 -4.46
C LEU A 59 0.33 -3.39 -4.38
N TYR A 60 0.07 -4.70 -4.36
CA TYR A 60 1.11 -5.72 -4.30
C TYR A 60 2.09 -5.59 -5.48
N ARG A 61 1.56 -5.34 -6.69
CA ARG A 61 2.38 -5.05 -7.87
C ARG A 61 3.23 -3.80 -7.66
N ILE A 62 2.65 -2.71 -7.15
CA ILE A 62 3.39 -1.46 -6.85
C ILE A 62 4.56 -1.74 -5.90
N LEU A 63 4.31 -2.41 -4.77
CA LEU A 63 5.34 -2.72 -3.78
C LEU A 63 6.47 -3.57 -4.38
N THR A 64 6.12 -4.50 -5.28
CA THR A 64 7.10 -5.40 -5.91
C THR A 64 8.01 -4.70 -6.92
N VAL A 65 7.49 -3.70 -7.65
CA VAL A 65 8.24 -3.05 -8.75
C VAL A 65 8.88 -1.73 -8.36
N ASP A 66 8.35 -1.03 -7.35
CA ASP A 66 8.83 0.29 -6.97
C ASP A 66 10.05 0.21 -6.04
N ARG A 67 11.10 0.93 -6.41
CA ARG A 67 12.42 0.90 -5.74
C ARG A 67 12.40 1.31 -4.27
N HIS A 68 11.37 2.03 -3.80
CA HIS A 68 11.29 2.45 -2.41
C HIS A 68 11.02 1.30 -1.46
N PHE A 69 10.52 0.17 -1.96
CA PHE A 69 10.16 -0.99 -1.15
C PHE A 69 11.19 -2.10 -1.33
N LYS A 70 11.51 -2.76 -0.22
CA LYS A 70 12.31 -3.98 -0.20
C LYS A 70 11.49 -5.10 0.43
N HIS A 71 11.19 -6.13 -0.36
CA HIS A 71 10.60 -7.37 0.14
C HIS A 71 11.65 -8.19 0.89
N LEU A 72 11.28 -8.71 2.04
CA LEU A 72 12.13 -9.51 2.92
C LEU A 72 11.71 -10.99 2.86
N GLN A 73 12.57 -11.87 3.39
CA GLN A 73 12.32 -13.32 3.38
C GLN A 73 11.16 -13.75 4.30
N ASP A 74 10.79 -12.90 5.26
CA ASP A 74 9.68 -13.10 6.21
C ASP A 74 8.35 -12.53 5.69
N GLU A 75 8.23 -12.31 4.37
CA GLU A 75 7.05 -11.75 3.71
C GLU A 75 6.67 -10.33 4.14
N THR A 76 7.61 -9.61 4.77
CA THR A 76 7.45 -8.21 5.15
C THR A 76 8.16 -7.27 4.18
N TRP A 77 7.81 -5.99 4.29
CA TRP A 77 8.29 -4.89 3.48
C TRP A 77 8.95 -3.84 4.35
N LYS A 78 10.02 -3.23 3.85
CA LYS A 78 10.63 -2.05 4.47
C LYS A 78 11.06 -1.03 3.44
N SER A 79 11.41 0.16 3.91
CA SER A 79 12.02 1.18 3.06
C SER A 79 13.39 0.72 2.57
N SER A 80 13.60 0.78 1.26
CA SER A 80 14.92 0.62 0.62
C SER A 80 15.85 1.79 0.90
N THR A 81 15.29 2.94 1.30
CA THR A 81 16.03 4.18 1.55
C THR A 81 16.30 4.31 3.05
N TYR A 82 17.53 4.04 3.48
CA TYR A 82 18.03 4.52 4.76
C TYR A 82 18.17 6.05 4.66
N LYS A 83 17.21 6.81 5.19
CA LYS A 83 17.50 8.22 5.52
C LYS A 83 18.37 8.22 6.76
N ILE A 84 19.69 8.33 6.59
CA ILE A 84 20.56 8.82 7.66
C ILE A 84 20.08 10.25 7.94
N LYS A 85 19.38 10.45 9.05
CA LYS A 85 19.22 11.80 9.60
C LYS A 85 20.60 12.23 10.09
N ASN A 86 21.32 12.98 9.28
CA ASN A 86 22.39 13.85 9.77
C ASN A 86 21.76 15.06 10.45
#